data_AF-A0A966NBC0-F1
#
_entry.id   AF-A0A966NBC0-F1
#
_cell.length_a   1.000
_cell.length_b   1.000
_cell.length_c   1.000
_cell.angle_alpha   90.00
_cell.angle_beta   90.00
_cell.angle_gamma   90.00
#
_symmetry.space_group_name_H-M   'P 1'
#
loop_
_entity.id
_entity.type
_entity.pdbx_description
1 polymer ?
#
loop_
_entity_poly.entity_id
_entity_poly.type
_entity_poly.pdbx_seq_one_letter_code
_entity_poly.pdbx_strand_id
1 'polypeptide(L)'
;MKIDGHVHFVGDGSNGSGSWLRCSTLLDRIVEPVVKAQAGILKSSRQLGVDQAYEERLIGLIDSSSLDSVLLLAMDYPYDPSGHCLKGKAKFYVPNDHVLGLAKKYSQIIPACSIHPARTDAIEELERCAEKGAKVLKLLPNCHNVDCSNIQYQPFWEKLSKLG
;
A
#
# COMPACT_ATOMS: atom_id res chain seq x y z
N MET A 1 -0.06 22.74 6.93
CA MET A 1 -0.33 21.53 6.16
C MET A 1 -1.05 20.53 7.06
N LYS A 2 -2.23 20.06 6.66
CA LYS A 2 -3.05 19.06 7.36
C LYS A 2 -2.95 17.75 6.59
N ILE A 3 -2.37 16.72 7.21
CA ILE A 3 -2.10 15.44 6.57
C ILE A 3 -2.81 14.33 7.35
N ASP A 4 -3.55 13.48 6.65
CA ASP A 4 -3.97 12.18 7.20
C ASP A 4 -2.82 11.17 7.01
N GLY A 5 -2.33 10.63 8.12
CA GLY A 5 -1.18 9.73 8.13
C GLY A 5 -1.50 8.27 7.85
N HIS A 6 -2.76 7.90 7.63
CA HIS A 6 -3.15 6.48 7.58
C HIS A 6 -4.26 6.22 6.54
N VAL A 7 -3.90 6.22 5.25
CA VAL A 7 -4.83 5.86 4.17
C VAL A 7 -4.35 4.61 3.45
N HIS A 8 -5.17 3.56 3.45
CA HIS A 8 -4.92 2.36 2.65
C HIS A 8 -5.52 2.51 1.26
N PHE A 9 -4.79 2.05 0.25
CA PHE A 9 -5.37 1.76 -1.05
C PHE A 9 -5.96 0.34 -1.06
N VAL A 10 -7.12 0.17 -1.69
CA VAL A 10 -7.70 -1.15 -1.93
C VAL A 10 -7.99 -1.26 -3.42
N GLY A 11 -7.32 -2.23 -4.05
CA GLY A 11 -7.47 -2.52 -5.48
C GLY A 11 -7.60 -4.01 -5.73
N ASP A 12 -8.19 -4.34 -6.87
CA ASP A 12 -8.31 -5.70 -7.41
C ASP A 12 -7.44 -5.92 -8.66
N GLY A 13 -6.70 -4.89 -9.08
CA GLY A 13 -5.83 -4.94 -10.25
C GLY A 13 -6.57 -4.65 -11.56
N SER A 14 -7.85 -4.25 -11.51
CA SER A 14 -8.68 -3.99 -12.69
C SER A 14 -8.11 -2.97 -13.66
N ASN A 15 -7.24 -2.07 -13.18
CA ASN A 15 -6.59 -1.04 -14.01
C ASN A 15 -5.07 -1.28 -14.17
N GLY A 16 -4.63 -2.54 -14.04
CA GLY A 16 -3.21 -2.88 -14.17
C GLY A 16 -2.34 -2.38 -13.02
N SER A 17 -2.92 -2.00 -11.88
CA SER A 17 -2.16 -1.52 -10.72
C SER A 17 -1.24 -2.59 -10.12
N GLY A 18 -1.49 -3.87 -10.42
CA GLY A 18 -0.84 -5.02 -9.77
C GLY A 18 -1.34 -5.27 -8.34
N SER A 19 -2.26 -4.45 -7.84
CA SER A 19 -2.92 -4.67 -6.55
C SER A 19 -3.82 -5.89 -6.61
N TRP A 20 -4.02 -6.53 -5.47
CA TRP A 20 -5.01 -7.58 -5.36
C TRP A 20 -5.47 -7.74 -3.91
N LEU A 21 -6.71 -8.19 -3.75
CA LEU A 21 -7.30 -8.58 -2.49
C LEU A 21 -7.84 -10.01 -2.63
N ARG A 22 -7.51 -10.88 -1.67
CA ARG A 22 -7.99 -12.26 -1.68
C ARG A 22 -9.42 -12.34 -1.13
N CYS A 23 -10.38 -12.44 -2.04
CA CYS A 23 -11.77 -12.79 -1.73
C CYS A 23 -12.02 -14.25 -2.12
N SER A 24 -11.70 -15.18 -1.21
CA SER A 24 -11.71 -16.63 -1.49
C SER A 24 -12.80 -17.39 -0.76
N THR A 25 -13.43 -16.79 0.25
CA THR A 25 -14.49 -17.44 1.02
C THR A 25 -15.88 -17.02 0.54
N LEU A 26 -16.89 -17.85 0.82
CA LEU A 26 -18.30 -17.50 0.57
C LEU A 26 -18.71 -16.25 1.36
N LEU A 27 -18.18 -16.09 2.56
CA LEU A 27 -18.41 -14.91 3.39
C LEU A 27 -17.85 -13.64 2.72
N ASP A 28 -16.65 -13.71 2.16
CA ASP A 28 -16.03 -12.57 1.46
C ASP A 28 -16.94 -12.06 0.33
N ARG A 29 -17.54 -12.96 -0.44
CA ARG A 29 -18.45 -12.61 -1.55
C ARG A 29 -19.75 -11.96 -1.08
N ILE A 30 -20.25 -12.34 0.09
CA ILE A 30 -21.46 -11.75 0.68
C ILE A 30 -21.17 -10.36 1.24
N VAL A 31 -19.98 -10.16 1.81
CA VAL A 31 -19.58 -8.91 2.49
C VAL A 31 -19.05 -7.87 1.50
N GLU A 32 -18.47 -8.29 0.37
CA GLU A 32 -17.87 -7.40 -0.63
C GLU A 32 -18.79 -6.24 -1.09
N PRO A 33 -20.08 -6.45 -1.43
CA PRO A 33 -20.95 -5.35 -1.82
C PRO A 33 -21.16 -4.33 -0.71
N VAL A 34 -21.19 -4.77 0.56
CA VAL A 34 -21.33 -3.90 1.74
C VAL A 34 -20.08 -3.05 1.91
N VAL A 35 -18.89 -3.65 1.80
CA VAL A 35 -17.61 -2.93 1.91
C VAL A 35 -17.49 -1.90 0.78
N LYS A 36 -17.83 -2.29 -0.46
CA LYS A 36 -17.85 -1.36 -1.60
C LYS A 36 -18.86 -0.22 -1.40
N ALA A 37 -20.01 -0.49 -0.79
CA ALA A 37 -20.99 0.55 -0.47
C ALA A 37 -20.48 1.51 0.61
N GLN A 38 -19.87 0.99 1.67
CA GLN A 38 -19.29 1.81 2.76
C GLN A 38 -18.14 2.69 2.27
N ALA A 39 -17.30 2.17 1.37
CA ALA A 39 -16.27 2.96 0.69
C ALA A 39 -16.85 3.97 -0.32
N GLY A 40 -18.12 3.87 -0.68
CA GLY A 40 -18.78 4.75 -1.65
C GLY A 40 -18.44 4.41 -3.11
N ILE A 41 -17.96 3.20 -3.39
CA ILE A 41 -17.50 2.77 -4.72
C ILE A 41 -18.38 1.69 -5.37
N LEU A 42 -19.46 1.25 -4.72
CA LEU A 42 -20.28 0.12 -5.20
C LEU A 42 -20.79 0.28 -6.63
N LYS A 43 -21.22 1.48 -7.03
CA LYS A 43 -21.74 1.73 -8.38
C LYS A 43 -20.61 1.97 -9.38
N SER A 44 -19.65 2.84 -9.04
CA SER A 44 -18.53 3.20 -9.91
C SER A 44 -17.63 2.00 -10.21
N SER A 45 -17.38 1.13 -9.23
CA SER A 45 -16.55 -0.07 -9.42
C SER A 45 -17.12 -1.09 -10.41
N ARG A 46 -18.43 -1.06 -10.69
CA ARG A 46 -19.04 -1.91 -11.75
C ARG A 46 -18.72 -1.42 -13.16
N GLN A 47 -18.42 -0.13 -13.31
CA GLN A 47 -18.14 0.49 -14.61
C GLN A 47 -16.64 0.64 -14.85
N LEU A 48 -15.89 1.05 -13.81
CA LEU A 48 -14.48 1.42 -13.90
C LEU A 48 -13.53 0.34 -13.35
N GLY A 49 -14.06 -0.69 -12.70
CA GLY A 49 -13.27 -1.58 -11.84
C GLY A 49 -12.94 -0.96 -10.47
N VAL A 50 -12.39 -1.75 -9.54
CA VAL A 50 -12.18 -1.29 -8.16
C VAL A 50 -11.07 -0.26 -8.09
N ASP A 51 -9.96 -0.48 -8.79
CA ASP A 51 -8.78 0.39 -8.74
C ASP A 51 -9.15 1.86 -9.06
N GLN A 52 -9.73 2.09 -10.24
CA GLN A 52 -10.08 3.45 -10.68
C GLN A 52 -11.22 4.05 -9.84
N ALA A 53 -12.22 3.25 -9.46
CA ALA A 53 -13.31 3.73 -8.62
C ALA A 53 -12.83 4.16 -7.22
N TYR A 54 -11.86 3.45 -6.64
CA TYR A 54 -11.26 3.80 -5.36
C TYR A 54 -10.37 5.05 -5.48
N GLU A 55 -9.57 5.14 -6.54
CA GLU A 55 -8.74 6.31 -6.86
C GLU A 55 -9.60 7.59 -6.97
N GLU A 56 -10.63 7.60 -7.82
CA GLU A 56 -11.50 8.77 -8.01
C GLU A 56 -12.23 9.15 -6.71
N ARG A 57 -12.68 8.13 -5.95
CA ARG A 57 -13.35 8.35 -4.68
C ARG A 57 -12.43 8.96 -3.64
N LEU A 58 -11.19 8.47 -3.54
CA LEU A 58 -10.19 8.98 -2.60
C LEU A 58 -9.86 10.44 -2.90
N ILE A 59 -9.58 10.79 -4.16
CA ILE A 59 -9.28 12.17 -4.56
C ILE A 59 -10.45 13.09 -4.25
N GLY A 60 -11.68 12.70 -4.63
CA GLY A 60 -12.86 13.51 -4.32
C GLY A 60 -13.11 13.68 -2.82
N LEU A 61 -12.77 12.69 -1.98
CA LEU A 61 -12.83 12.81 -0.53
C LEU A 61 -11.80 13.81 0.02
N ILE A 62 -10.58 13.80 -0.51
CA ILE A 62 -9.55 14.75 -0.10
C ILE A 62 -9.96 16.17 -0.52
N ASP A 63 -10.36 16.37 -1.77
CA ASP A 63 -10.74 17.69 -2.34
C ASP A 63 -11.94 18.32 -1.62
N SER A 64 -12.87 17.50 -1.12
CA SER A 64 -14.05 17.96 -0.37
C SER A 64 -13.80 18.10 1.13
N SER A 65 -12.61 17.78 1.61
CA SER A 65 -12.23 17.86 3.02
C SER A 65 -11.45 19.13 3.34
N SER A 66 -10.93 19.22 4.57
CA SER A 66 -9.96 20.26 4.95
C SER A 66 -8.51 19.78 4.94
N LEU A 67 -8.25 18.57 4.43
CA LEU A 67 -6.92 17.99 4.32
C LEU A 67 -6.18 18.57 3.11
N ASP A 68 -4.88 18.79 3.26
CA ASP A 68 -4.02 19.18 2.14
C ASP A 68 -3.46 17.95 1.43
N SER A 69 -3.22 16.85 2.16
CA SER A 69 -2.64 15.62 1.62
C SER A 69 -2.93 14.39 2.48
N VAL A 70 -2.64 13.21 1.93
CA VAL A 70 -2.70 11.93 2.65
C VAL A 70 -1.43 11.11 2.44
N LEU A 71 -1.05 10.33 3.45
CA LEU A 71 -0.08 9.25 3.28
C LEU A 71 -0.79 8.02 2.72
N LEU A 72 -0.55 7.74 1.44
CA LEU A 72 -1.11 6.56 0.78
C LEU A 72 -0.18 5.37 0.93
N LEU A 73 -0.66 4.37 1.68
CA LEU A 73 0.12 3.22 2.11
C LEU A 73 0.11 2.11 1.05
N ALA A 74 1.31 1.71 0.60
CA ALA A 74 1.54 0.43 -0.06
C ALA A 74 1.49 -0.73 0.95
N MET A 75 1.48 -1.97 0.43
CA MET A 75 1.45 -3.19 1.24
C MET A 75 2.31 -4.26 0.57
N ASP A 76 3.37 -4.69 1.25
CA ASP A 76 4.27 -5.75 0.80
C ASP A 76 3.80 -7.14 1.29
N TYR A 77 4.49 -8.18 0.86
CA TYR A 77 4.26 -9.55 1.30
C TYR A 77 4.89 -9.83 2.68
N PRO A 78 4.38 -10.84 3.40
CA PRO A 78 5.13 -11.44 4.49
C PRO A 78 6.31 -12.26 3.97
N TYR A 79 7.38 -12.33 4.77
CA TYR A 79 8.56 -13.15 4.49
C TYR A 79 8.88 -14.04 5.68
N ASP A 80 9.60 -15.13 5.44
CA ASP A 80 10.21 -15.91 6.51
C ASP A 80 11.57 -15.32 6.95
N PRO A 81 12.16 -15.79 8.07
CA PRO A 81 13.46 -15.31 8.52
C PRO A 81 14.62 -15.59 7.54
N SER A 82 14.45 -16.47 6.56
CA SER A 82 15.43 -16.78 5.52
C SER A 82 15.26 -15.93 4.26
N GLY A 83 14.28 -15.02 4.25
CA GLY A 83 14.01 -14.12 3.13
C GLY A 83 13.11 -14.71 2.03
N HIS A 84 12.43 -15.85 2.28
CA HIS A 84 11.47 -16.38 1.32
C HIS A 84 10.13 -15.65 1.42
N CYS A 85 9.63 -15.20 0.27
CA CYS A 85 8.33 -14.56 0.16
C CYS A 85 7.20 -15.54 0.44
N LEU A 86 6.36 -15.24 1.44
CA LEU A 86 5.21 -16.02 1.85
C LEU A 86 3.92 -15.50 1.19
N LYS A 87 3.94 -15.24 -0.13
CA LYS A 87 2.79 -14.69 -0.89
C LYS A 87 1.46 -15.42 -0.63
N GLY A 88 1.52 -16.74 -0.44
CA GLY A 88 0.35 -17.57 -0.11
C GLY A 88 -0.37 -17.19 1.19
N LYS A 89 0.33 -16.53 2.13
CA LYS A 89 -0.20 -16.06 3.42
C LYS A 89 -0.75 -14.63 3.37
N ALA A 90 -0.39 -13.84 2.35
CA ALA A 90 -0.88 -12.48 2.20
C ALA A 90 -2.38 -12.45 1.89
N LYS A 91 -3.09 -11.51 2.52
CA LYS A 91 -4.51 -11.24 2.27
C LYS A 91 -4.72 -10.24 1.15
N PHE A 92 -3.80 -9.29 1.00
CA PHE A 92 -3.80 -8.32 -0.08
C PHE A 92 -2.38 -7.81 -0.34
N TYR A 93 -2.21 -7.12 -1.45
CA TYR A 93 -0.95 -6.53 -1.90
C TYR A 93 -1.25 -5.23 -2.62
N VAL A 94 -0.43 -4.22 -2.39
CA VAL A 94 -0.48 -2.92 -3.08
C VAL A 94 0.94 -2.57 -3.47
N PRO A 95 1.29 -2.57 -4.77
CA PRO A 95 2.65 -2.32 -5.23
C PRO A 95 3.14 -0.91 -4.89
N ASN A 96 4.44 -0.78 -4.59
CA ASN A 96 5.09 0.53 -4.41
C ASN A 96 4.93 1.41 -5.67
N ASP A 97 5.09 0.83 -6.86
CA ASP A 97 4.95 1.58 -8.12
C ASP A 97 3.53 2.15 -8.32
N HIS A 98 2.50 1.52 -7.75
CA HIS A 98 1.14 2.05 -7.82
C HIS A 98 0.99 3.33 -6.99
N VAL A 99 1.41 3.31 -5.71
CA VAL A 99 1.32 4.50 -4.86
C VAL A 99 2.25 5.62 -5.33
N LEU A 100 3.44 5.27 -5.84
CA LEU A 100 4.36 6.23 -6.46
C LEU A 100 3.79 6.83 -7.75
N GLY A 101 3.08 6.03 -8.55
CA GLY A 101 2.38 6.50 -9.75
C GLY A 101 1.26 7.48 -9.41
N LEU A 102 0.47 7.18 -8.39
CA LEU A 102 -0.59 8.07 -7.91
C LEU A 102 -0.02 9.39 -7.36
N ALA A 103 1.10 9.36 -6.64
CA ALA A 103 1.78 10.56 -6.16
C ALA A 103 2.32 11.46 -7.29
N LYS A 104 2.66 10.90 -8.45
CA LYS A 104 3.01 11.69 -9.65
C LYS A 104 1.79 12.35 -10.30
N LYS A 105 0.63 11.70 -10.19
CA LYS A 105 -0.63 12.17 -10.77
C LYS A 105 -1.32 13.22 -9.90
N TYR A 106 -1.22 13.08 -8.58
CA TYR A 106 -1.93 13.92 -7.62
C TYR A 106 -0.97 14.46 -6.55
N SER A 107 -0.83 15.78 -6.49
CA SER A 107 0.03 16.45 -5.50
C SER A 107 -0.43 16.25 -4.05
N GLN A 108 -1.70 15.90 -3.84
CA GLN A 108 -2.27 15.58 -2.53
C GLN A 108 -1.90 14.19 -2.01
N ILE A 109 -1.19 13.36 -2.80
CA ILE A 109 -0.76 12.03 -2.38
C ILE A 109 0.71 12.07 -2.01
N ILE A 110 1.00 11.70 -0.77
CA ILE A 110 2.34 11.45 -0.27
C ILE A 110 2.54 9.92 -0.26
N PRO A 111 3.47 9.36 -1.05
CA PRO A 111 3.61 7.92 -1.17
C PRO A 111 4.36 7.32 0.03
N ALA A 112 3.76 6.31 0.64
CA ALA A 112 4.36 5.50 1.69
C ALA A 112 4.61 4.08 1.17
N CYS A 113 5.85 3.79 0.81
CA CYS A 113 6.23 2.49 0.25
C CYS A 113 6.36 1.43 1.33
N SER A 114 6.04 0.19 0.99
CA SER A 114 6.13 -0.95 1.89
C SER A 114 7.20 -1.90 1.39
N ILE A 115 8.20 -2.15 2.23
CA ILE A 115 9.39 -2.91 1.86
C ILE A 115 9.77 -3.77 3.06
N HIS A 116 9.63 -5.08 2.92
CA HIS A 116 10.02 -6.01 3.98
C HIS A 116 11.56 -6.11 4.08
N PRO A 117 12.17 -5.99 5.27
CA PRO A 117 13.64 -5.99 5.41
C PRO A 117 14.31 -7.32 5.05
N ALA A 118 13.58 -8.44 5.14
CA ALA A 118 14.06 -9.76 4.71
C ALA A 118 14.07 -9.98 3.19
N ARG A 119 13.61 -9.02 2.37
CA ARG A 119 13.71 -9.12 0.92
C ARG A 119 15.17 -9.20 0.49
N THR A 120 15.43 -9.98 -0.55
CA THR A 120 16.77 -10.05 -1.16
C THR A 120 17.19 -8.71 -1.78
N ASP A 121 16.22 -7.90 -2.21
CA ASP A 121 16.40 -6.57 -2.81
C ASP A 121 15.97 -5.43 -1.88
N ALA A 122 15.91 -5.65 -0.56
CA ALA A 122 15.30 -4.71 0.39
C ALA A 122 15.98 -3.33 0.37
N ILE A 123 17.31 -3.30 0.26
CA ILE A 123 18.12 -2.08 0.29
C ILE A 123 17.98 -1.32 -1.03
N GLU A 124 18.06 -2.03 -2.15
CA GLU A 124 17.89 -1.48 -3.49
C GLU A 124 16.49 -0.91 -3.67
N GLU A 125 15.47 -1.58 -3.17
CA GLU A 125 14.09 -1.11 -3.22
C GLU A 125 13.86 0.12 -2.31
N LEU A 126 14.53 0.20 -1.15
CA LEU A 126 14.51 1.40 -0.31
C LEU A 126 15.07 2.61 -1.06
N GLU A 127 16.25 2.47 -1.67
CA GLU A 127 16.88 3.53 -2.46
C GLU A 127 15.99 3.96 -3.63
N ARG A 128 15.50 3.00 -4.40
CA ARG A 128 14.63 3.26 -5.55
C ARG A 128 13.34 3.98 -5.15
N CYS A 129 12.71 3.58 -4.05
CA CYS A 129 11.49 4.22 -3.57
C CYS A 129 11.77 5.64 -3.06
N ALA A 130 12.86 5.84 -2.31
CA ALA A 130 13.28 7.16 -1.85
C ALA A 130 13.57 8.12 -3.02
N GLU A 131 14.33 7.68 -4.03
CA GLU A 131 14.60 8.44 -5.25
C GLU A 131 13.32 8.80 -6.02
N LYS A 132 12.33 7.91 -6.02
CA LYS A 132 11.02 8.15 -6.65
C LYS A 132 10.07 9.00 -5.80
N GLY A 133 10.50 9.46 -4.62
CA GLY A 133 9.76 10.41 -3.79
C GLY A 133 8.96 9.78 -2.65
N ALA A 134 9.17 8.51 -2.32
CA ALA A 134 8.63 7.92 -1.09
C ALA A 134 9.12 8.71 0.14
N LYS A 135 8.20 9.00 1.06
CA LYS A 135 8.51 9.76 2.30
C LYS A 135 8.40 8.93 3.57
N VAL A 136 7.78 7.76 3.48
CA VAL A 136 7.50 6.90 4.62
C VAL A 136 7.70 5.44 4.22
N LEU A 137 8.41 4.70 5.06
CA LEU A 137 8.38 3.24 5.04
C LEU A 137 7.16 2.76 5.83
N LYS A 138 6.27 2.02 5.16
CA LYS A 138 5.16 1.34 5.79
C LYS A 138 5.49 -0.12 6.08
N LEU A 139 5.39 -0.49 7.35
CA LEU A 139 5.35 -1.89 7.80
C LEU A 139 4.11 -2.18 8.63
N LEU A 140 3.64 -3.43 8.56
CA LEU A 140 2.57 -3.97 9.38
C LEU A 140 3.07 -5.28 10.02
N PRO A 141 3.80 -5.22 11.16
CA PRO A 141 4.60 -6.34 11.66
C PRO A 141 3.87 -7.68 11.77
N ASN A 142 2.64 -7.64 12.30
CA ASN A 142 1.78 -8.80 12.44
C ASN A 142 1.36 -9.43 11.09
N CYS A 143 1.16 -8.64 10.04
CA CYS A 143 0.81 -9.14 8.71
C CYS A 143 2.02 -9.53 7.88
N HIS A 144 3.16 -8.89 8.14
CA HIS A 144 4.42 -9.08 7.42
C HIS A 144 5.29 -10.20 8.00
N ASN A 145 5.01 -10.69 9.21
CA ASN A 145 5.88 -11.62 9.92
C ASN A 145 7.30 -11.05 10.12
N VAL A 146 7.39 -9.76 10.45
CA VAL A 146 8.66 -9.07 10.73
C VAL A 146 8.79 -8.78 12.22
N ASP A 147 9.92 -9.20 12.79
CA ASP A 147 10.40 -8.72 14.07
C ASP A 147 11.35 -7.55 13.84
N CYS A 148 10.90 -6.33 14.10
CA CYS A 148 11.71 -5.12 13.90
C CYS A 148 12.91 -5.04 14.86
N SER A 149 12.95 -5.85 15.92
CA SER A 149 14.09 -5.93 16.85
C SER A 149 15.17 -6.91 16.41
N ASN A 150 14.94 -7.70 15.35
CA ASN A 150 15.91 -8.65 14.84
C ASN A 150 17.15 -7.92 14.30
N ILE A 151 18.32 -8.22 14.89
CA ILE A 151 19.60 -7.61 14.57
C ILE A 151 20.02 -7.79 13.11
N GLN A 152 19.54 -8.84 12.43
CA GLN A 152 19.83 -9.06 11.01
C GLN A 152 19.27 -7.94 10.12
N TYR A 153 18.25 -7.20 10.59
CA TYR A 153 17.67 -6.07 9.86
C TYR A 153 18.32 -4.73 10.21
N GLN A 154 19.35 -4.70 11.08
CA GLN A 154 20.07 -3.47 11.40
C GLN A 154 20.60 -2.74 10.15
N PRO A 155 21.22 -3.39 9.15
CA PRO A 155 21.67 -2.71 7.94
C PRO A 155 20.53 -2.03 7.16
N PHE A 156 19.34 -2.63 7.17
CA PHE A 156 18.15 -2.04 6.54
C PHE A 156 17.70 -0.77 7.26
N TRP A 157 17.66 -0.77 8.59
CA TRP A 157 17.32 0.42 9.37
C TRP A 157 18.36 1.52 9.26
N GLU A 158 19.65 1.17 9.26
CA GLU A 158 20.75 2.12 9.05
C GLU A 158 20.74 2.72 7.65
N LYS A 159 20.30 1.95 6.65
CA LYS A 159 20.08 2.51 5.32
C LYS A 159 18.90 3.47 5.31
N LEU A 160 17.76 3.02 5.85
CA LEU A 160 16.54 3.83 5.93
C LEU A 160 16.79 5.18 6.61
N SER A 161 17.54 5.21 7.72
CA SER A 161 17.83 6.45 8.44
C SER A 161 18.69 7.44 7.67
N LYS A 162 19.40 6.99 6.62
CA LYS A 162 20.21 7.84 5.73
C LYS A 162 19.43 8.38 4.54
N LEU A 163 18.18 7.92 4.32
CA LEU A 163 17.41 8.20 3.11
C LEU A 163 16.50 9.45 3.18
N GLY A 164 16.54 10.23 4.26
CA GLY A 164 15.92 11.56 4.34
C GLY A 164 14.41 11.56 4.52
#